data_AF-A6EB11-F1
#
_entry.id   AF-A6EB11-F1
#
_cell.length_a   1.000
_cell.length_b   1.000
_cell.length_c   1.000
_cell.angle_alpha   90.00
_cell.angle_beta   90.00
_cell.angle_gamma   90.00
#
_symmetry.space_group_name_H-M   'P 1'
#
loop_
_entity.id
_entity.type
_entity.pdbx_description
1 polymer ?
#
loop_
_entity_poly.entity_id
_entity_poly.type
_entity_poly.pdbx_seq_one_letter_code
_entity_poly.pdbx_strand_id
1 'polypeptide(L)' 'MYLFRKKDSQRPVNINIKIMHLINALAIIMFVAGILWKLVDWFLLK' A
#
# COMPACT_ATOMS: atom_id res chain seq x y z
N MET A 1 25.29 -2.25 -4.61
CA MET A 1 25.64 -3.50 -3.91
C MET A 1 24.75 -3.67 -2.68
N TYR A 2 23.47 -4.00 -2.88
CA TYR A 2 22.48 -4.18 -1.80
C TYR A 2 21.93 -5.62 -1.72
N LEU A 3 22.03 -6.38 -2.81
CA LEU A 3 21.50 -7.75 -2.90
C LEU A 3 22.27 -8.79 -2.06
N PHE A 4 23.51 -8.50 -1.67
CA PHE A 4 24.33 -9.37 -0.81
C PHE A 4 24.54 -8.81 0.61
N ARG A 5 23.83 -7.73 0.97
CA ARG A 5 23.93 -7.16 2.32
C ARG A 5 23.17 -8.08 3.28
N LYS A 6 23.91 -8.80 4.13
CA LYS A 6 23.32 -9.64 5.19
C LYS A 6 22.38 -8.79 6.06
N LYS A 7 21.28 -9.41 6.50
CA LYS A 7 20.34 -8.75 7.42
C LYS A 7 21.08 -8.50 8.73
N ASP A 8 21.26 -7.22 9.04
CA ASP A 8 21.91 -6.77 10.26
C ASP A 8 20.89 -6.84 11.40
N SER A 9 21.16 -7.73 12.36
CA SER A 9 20.27 -8.00 13.51
C SER A 9 20.19 -6.83 14.48
N GLN A 10 21.15 -5.89 14.44
CA GLN A 10 21.20 -4.74 15.33
C GLN A 10 20.41 -3.54 14.78
N ARG A 11 19.80 -3.65 13.59
CA ARG A 11 19.02 -2.54 13.01
C ARG A 11 17.69 -2.39 13.73
N PRO A 12 17.36 -1.17 14.18
CA PRO A 12 16.07 -0.92 14.80
C PRO A 12 14.96 -1.15 13.78
N VAL A 13 13.98 -1.98 14.14
CA VAL A 13 12.76 -2.14 13.37
C VAL A 13 11.94 -0.86 13.54
N ASN A 14 11.88 -0.04 12.50
CA ASN A 14 11.12 1.21 12.55
C ASN A 14 9.64 0.95 12.25
N ILE A 15 8.85 0.78 13.30
CA ILE A 15 7.40 0.53 13.24
C ILE A 15 6.68 1.67 12.52
N ASN A 16 7.14 2.92 12.66
CA ASN A 16 6.52 4.08 12.02
C ASN A 16 6.59 3.99 10.49
N ILE A 17 7.71 3.51 9.94
CA ILE A 17 7.86 3.32 8.49
C ILE A 17 6.93 2.20 8.00
N LYS A 18 6.80 1.11 8.77
CA LYS A 18 5.88 0.01 8.44
C LYS A 18 4.43 0.49 8.42
N ILE A 19 4.03 1.28 9.42
CA ILE A 19 2.68 1.88 9.49
C ILE A 19 2.46 2.86 8.34
N MET A 20 3.44 3.71 8.01
CA MET A 20 3.35 4.63 6.86
C MET A 20 3.06 3.89 5.56
N HIS A 21 3.77 2.80 5.27
CA HIS A 21 3.50 1.98 4.08
C HIS A 21 2.12 1.34 4.10
N LEU A 22 1.65 0.90 5.28
CA LEU A 22 0.31 0.32 5.43
C LEU A 22 -0.77 1.36 5.13
N ILE A 23 -0.67 2.56 5.71
CA ILE A 23 -1.61 3.65 5.46
C ILE A 23 -1.61 4.03 3.98
N ASN A 24 -0.43 4.13 3.37
CA ASN A 24 -0.32 4.47 1.95
C ASN A 24 -0.95 3.39 1.04
N ALA A 25 -0.69 2.11 1.32
CA ALA A 25 -1.29 1.01 0.57
C ALA A 25 -2.83 1.00 0.73
N LEU A 26 -3.32 1.22 1.94
CA LEU A 26 -4.75 1.29 2.23
C LEU A 26 -5.43 2.46 1.50
N ALA A 27 -4.78 3.62 1.45
CA ALA A 27 -5.29 4.78 0.71
C ALA A 27 -5.43 4.50 -0.80
N ILE A 28 -4.42 3.86 -1.40
CA ILE A 28 -4.45 3.49 -2.82
C ILE A 28 -5.57 2.48 -3.09
N ILE A 29 -5.72 1.46 -2.22
CA ILE A 29 -6.77 0.45 -2.36
C ILE A 29 -8.16 1.11 -2.31
N MET A 30 -8.41 1.98 -1.33
CA MET A 30 -9.68 2.69 -1.19
C MET A 30 -9.97 3.59 -2.39
N PHE A 31 -8.96 4.28 -2.91
CA PHE A 31 -9.09 5.14 -4.08
C PHE A 31 -9.46 4.34 -5.34
N VAL A 32 -8.74 3.24 -5.60
CA VAL A 32 -9.02 2.37 -6.75
C VAL A 32 -10.39 1.71 -6.62
N ALA A 33 -10.75 1.22 -5.43
CA ALA A 33 -12.07 0.64 -5.19
C ALA A 33 -13.20 1.65 -5.46
N GLY A 34 -13.02 2.92 -5.06
CA GLY A 34 -13.99 3.98 -5.34
C GLY A 34 -14.13 4.28 -6.83
N ILE A 35 -13.02 4.30 -7.58
CA ILE A 35 -13.05 4.47 -9.04
C ILE A 35 -13.77 3.29 -9.69
N LEU A 36 -13.44 2.05 -9.32
CA LEU A 36 -14.07 0.86 -9.86
C LEU A 36 -15.57 0.84 -9.59
N TRP A 37 -15.99 1.22 -8.38
CA TRP A 37 -17.39 1.36 -8.04
C TRP A 37 -18.10 2.36 -8.94
N LYS A 38 -17.48 3.53 -9.18
CA LYS A 38 -18.07 4.54 -10.06
C LYS A 38 -18.14 4.11 -11.52
N LEU A 39 -17.17 3.36 -12.01
CA LEU A 39 -17.24 2.78 -13.35
C LEU A 39 -18.37 1.75 -13.44
N VAL A 40 -18.49 0.85 -12.46
CA VAL A 40 -19.58 -0.14 -12.40
C VAL A 40 -20.95 0.54 -12.35
N ASP A 41 -21.12 1.53 -11.49
CA ASP A 41 -22.34 2.33 -11.38
C ASP A 41 -22.71 2.98 -12.73
N TRP A 42 -21.71 3.53 -13.43
CA TRP A 42 -21.92 4.18 -14.71
C TRP A 42 -22.22 3.22 -15.88
N PHE A 43 -21.59 2.05 -15.93
CA PHE A 43 -21.72 1.13 -17.07
C PHE A 43 -22.76 0.02 -16.89
N LEU A 44 -23.09 -0.36 -15.65
CA LEU A 44 -23.95 -1.53 -15.36
C LEU A 44 -25.26 -1.19 -14.66
N LEU A 45 -25.31 -0.13 -13.85
CA LEU A 45 -26.49 0.24 -13.05
C LEU A 45 -27.27 1.44 -13.61
N LYS A 46 -26.69 2.15 -14.57
CA LYS A 46 -27.26 3.31 -15.23
C LYS A 46 -27.39 3.06 -16.73
#